data_AF-A0A1C6G0V2-F1
#
_entry.id   AF-A0A1C6G0V2-F1
#
_cell.length_a   1.000
_cell.length_b   1.000
_cell.length_c   1.000
_cell.angle_alpha   90.00
_cell.angle_beta   90.00
_cell.angle_gamma   90.00
#
_symmetry.space_group_name_H-M   'P 1'
#
loop_
_entity.id
_entity.type
_entity.pdbx_description
1 polymer ?
#
loop_
_entity_poly.entity_id
_entity_poly.type
_entity_poly.pdbx_seq_one_letter_code
_entity_poly.pdbx_strand_id
1 'polypeptide(L)' 'MAASCRKRNPQGKWFYMQSDLSYLIVGKKKYIYVTYQDVSALQKNEELPKKQE' A
#
# COMPACT_ATOMS: atom_id res chain seq x y z
N MET A 1 -3.93 10.22 5.93
CA MET A 1 -5.18 9.48 5.65
C MET A 1 -4.78 8.26 4.85
N ALA A 2 -5.01 7.07 5.41
CA ALA A 2 -4.72 5.82 4.74
C ALA A 2 -5.89 5.46 3.82
N ALA A 3 -5.61 5.14 2.56
CA ALA A 3 -6.60 4.67 1.60
C ALA A 3 -6.22 3.27 1.11
N SER A 4 -7.16 2.34 1.12
CA SER A 4 -6.98 1.00 0.54
C SER A 4 -7.46 0.98 -0.91
N CYS A 5 -6.62 0.56 -1.85
CA CYS A 5 -6.98 0.45 -3.26
C CYS A 5 -6.49 -0.87 -3.88
N ARG A 6 -7.11 -1.25 -5.01
CA ARG A 6 -6.65 -2.38 -5.83
C ARG A 6 -5.98 -1.86 -7.08
N LYS A 7 -4.76 -2.34 -7.36
CA LYS A 7 -4.01 -2.00 -8.58
C LYS A 7 -3.70 -3.25 -9.38
N ARG A 8 -3.88 -3.16 -10.70
CA ARG A 8 -3.56 -4.24 -11.62
C ARG A 8 -2.12 -4.09 -12.09
N ASN A 9 -1.32 -5.15 -12.00
CA ASN A 9 0.01 -5.17 -12.57
C ASN A 9 -0.06 -5.36 -14.11
N PRO A 10 1.05 -5.14 -14.84
CA PRO A 10 1.09 -5.37 -16.28
C PRO A 10 0.77 -6.81 -16.71
N GLN A 11 0.91 -7.78 -15.81
CA GLN A 11 0.57 -9.19 -16.04
C GLN A 11 -0.92 -9.51 -15.78
N GLY A 12 -1.74 -8.51 -15.44
CA GLY A 12 -3.17 -8.68 -15.21
C GLY A 12 -3.59 -9.13 -13.81
N LYS A 13 -2.64 -9.32 -12.88
CA LYS A 13 -2.90 -9.71 -11.48
C LYS A 13 -3.24 -8.49 -10.61
N TRP A 14 -4.22 -8.65 -9.72
CA TRP A 14 -4.62 -7.62 -8.76
C TRP A 14 -3.78 -7.67 -7.50
N PHE A 15 -3.36 -6.51 -7.02
CA PHE A 15 -2.67 -6.30 -5.76
C PHE A 15 -3.48 -5.38 -4.87
N TYR A 16 -3.57 -5.73 -3.59
CA TYR A 16 -4.14 -4.87 -2.57
C TYR A 16 -3.04 -3.96 -2.04
N MET A 17 -3.26 -2.66 -2.18
CA MET A 17 -2.32 -1.64 -1.73
C MET A 17 -2.99 -0.76 -0.69
N GLN A 18 -2.22 -0.43 0.34
CA GLN A 18 -2.54 0.67 1.23
C GLN A 18 -1.66 1.85 0.83
N SER A 19 -2.27 3.02 0.66
CA SER A 19 -1.53 4.23 0.38
C SER A 19 -1.72 5.25 1.49
N ASP A 20 -0.63 5.94 1.81
CA ASP A 20 -0.65 7.09 2.69
C ASP A 20 -0.32 8.35 1.90
N LEU A 21 -1.19 9.34 2.06
CA LEU A 21 -1.08 10.65 1.45
C LEU A 21 -0.45 11.63 2.44
N SER A 22 0.64 12.26 2.02
CA SER A 22 1.29 13.37 2.72
C SER A 22 1.44 14.57 1.78
N TYR A 23 1.48 15.78 2.34
CA TYR A 23 1.76 16.98 1.55
C TYR A 23 2.83 17.82 2.23
N LEU A 24 3.63 18.49 1.40
CA LEU A 24 4.69 19.39 1.83
C LEU A 24 4.54 20.71 1.07
N ILE A 25 4.51 21.84 1.79
CA ILE A 25 4.43 23.18 1.19
C ILE A 25 5.80 23.83 1.32
N VAL A 26 6.40 24.22 0.19
CA VAL A 26 7.69 24.92 0.14
C VAL A 26 7.47 26.24 -0.60
N GLY A 27 7.47 27.36 0.14
CA GLY A 27 7.10 28.67 -0.39
C GLY A 27 5.68 28.67 -0.95
N LYS A 28 5.54 28.93 -2.26
CA LYS A 28 4.24 28.91 -2.98
C LYS A 28 3.93 27.56 -3.66
N LYS A 29 4.82 26.57 -3.58
CA LYS A 29 4.61 25.25 -4.20
C LYS A 29 4.07 24.24 -3.20
N LYS A 30 3.11 23.44 -3.64
CA LYS A 30 2.57 22.30 -2.89
C LYS A 30 3.05 21.01 -3.55
N TYR A 31 3.67 20.16 -2.75
CA TYR A 31 4.13 18.83 -3.14
C TYR A 31 3.24 17.81 -2.47
N ILE A 32 2.82 16.80 -3.24
CA ILE A 32 2.04 15.68 -2.74
C ILE A 32 2.94 14.46 -2.81
N TYR A 33 3.10 13.79 -1.67
CA TYR A 33 3.83 12.55 -1.56
C TYR A 33 2.84 11.42 -1.28
N VAL A 34 2.87 10.39 -2.12
CA VAL A 34 2.04 9.20 -1.96
C VAL A 34 2.96 8.01 -1.78
N THR A 35 2.83 7.35 -0.63
CA THR A 35 3.47 6.06 -0.40
C THR A 35 2.49 4.95 -0.72
N TYR A 36 2.99 3.80 -1.17
CA TYR A 36 2.20 2.60 -1.44
C TYR A 36 2.85 1.42 -0.74
N GLN A 37 2.07 0.66 0.01
CA GLN A 37 2.49 -0.56 0.69
C GLN A 37 1.64 -1.72 0.19
N ASP A 38 2.28 -2.82 -0.19
CA ASP A 38 1.59 -4.07 -0.54
C ASP A 38 1.18 -4.79 0.74
N VAL A 39 -0.13 -4.90 0.97
CA VAL A 39 -0.69 -5.57 2.16
C VAL A 39 -0.99 -7.04 1.92
N SER A 40 -0.91 -7.51 0.67
CA SER A 40 -1.16 -8.92 0.35
C SER A 40 -0.05 -9.85 0.85
N ALA A 41 1.18 -9.34 0.98
CA ALA A 41 2.29 -10.06 1.59
C ALA A 41 2.17 -10.15 3.12
N LEU A 42 1.56 -9.14 3.78
CA LEU A 42 1.38 -9.13 5.22
C LEU A 42 0.38 -10.21 5.67
N GLN A 43 -0.74 -10.37 4.97
CA GLN A 43 -1.73 -11.42 5.28
C GLN A 43 -1.14 -12.83 5.21
N LYS A 44 -0.29 -13.11 4.21
CA LYS A 44 0.35 -14.43 4.06
C LYS A 44 1.30 -14.76 5.21
N ASN A 45 1.95 -13.76 5.78
CA ASN A 45 2.86 -13.95 6.91
C ASN A 45 2.11 -14.16 8.23
N GLU A 46 0.91 -13.60 8.41
CA GLU A 46 0.05 -13.88 9.57
C GLU A 46 -0.59 -15.28 9.53
N GLU A 47 -0.74 -15.87 8.34
CA GLU A 47 -1.26 -17.24 8.17
C GLU A 47 -0.21 -18.33 8.43
N LEU A 48 1.08 -18.03 8.24
CA LEU A 48 2.18 -18.97 8.47
C LEU A 48 2.34 -19.47 9.92
N PRO A 49 2.18 -18.65 10.99
CA PRO A 49 2.28 -19.15 12.37
C PRO A 49 1.13 -20.07 12.79
N LYS A 50 0.04 -20.18 12.02
CA LYS A 50 -1.12 -21.04 12.35
C LYS A 50 -1.05 -22.45 11.76
N LYS A 51 -0.01 -22.78 11.00
CA LYS A 51 0.16 -24.10 10.36
C LYS A 51 1.18 -25.01 11.06
N GLN A 52 1.66 -24.63 12.24
CA GLN A 52 2.64 -25.42 13.01
C GLN A 52 2.11 -25.88 14.38
N GLU A 53 0.82 -26.18 14.49
CA GLU A 53 0.26 -26.89 15.65
C GLU A 53 -0.40 -28.20 15.22
#